data_AF-A0A645I500-F1
#
_entry.id   AF-A0A645I500-F1
#
_cell.length_a   1.000
_cell.length_b   1.000
_cell.length_c   1.000
_cell.angle_alpha   90.00
_cell.angle_beta   90.00
_cell.angle_gamma   90.00
#
_symmetry.space_group_name_H-M   'P 1'
#
loop_
_entity.id
_entity.type
_entity.pdbx_description
1 polymer ?
#
loop_
_entity_poly.entity_id
_entity_poly.type
_entity_poly.pdbx_seq_one_letter_code
_entity_poly.pdbx_strand_id
1 'polypeptide(L)'
;MLKHIAENLGIQYSHMPELGIASDKRQHLETMDDYNALFAGYEKTLPSNKVPLERLYALIRSENRVALMCYEKEPAMCHRHVIRDYLVKTYGITAVDL
;
A
#
# COMPACT_ATOMS: atom_id res chain seq x y z
N MET A 1 -5.60 -11.42 -15.40
CA MET A 1 -5.16 -10.60 -16.53
C MET A 1 -3.91 -9.78 -16.20
N LEU A 2 -3.96 -8.85 -15.21
CA LEU A 2 -2.80 -8.02 -14.86
C LEU A 2 -1.54 -8.82 -14.50
N LYS A 3 -1.64 -9.78 -13.56
CA LYS A 3 -0.54 -10.68 -13.18
C LYS A 3 0.14 -11.31 -14.40
N HIS A 4 -0.65 -11.91 -15.28
CA HIS A 4 -0.14 -12.58 -16.48
C HIS A 4 0.60 -11.62 -17.41
N ILE A 5 0.04 -10.43 -17.65
CA ILE A 5 0.68 -9.42 -18.50
C ILE A 5 1.99 -8.94 -17.88
N ALA A 6 2.00 -8.62 -16.58
CA ALA A 6 3.20 -8.17 -15.87
C ALA A 6 4.30 -9.25 -15.92
N GLU A 7 3.96 -10.50 -15.62
CA GLU A 7 4.92 -11.61 -15.62
C GLU A 7 5.48 -11.89 -17.02
N ASN A 8 4.66 -11.80 -18.07
CA ASN A 8 5.12 -11.91 -19.47
C ASN A 8 6.08 -10.78 -19.88
N LEU A 9 6.01 -9.63 -19.20
CA LEU A 9 6.92 -8.50 -19.39
C LEU A 9 8.13 -8.57 -18.43
N GLY A 10 8.30 -9.65 -17.67
CA GLY A 10 9.39 -9.82 -16.70
C GLY A 10 9.19 -9.04 -15.40
N ILE A 11 7.99 -8.56 -15.12
CA ILE A 11 7.64 -7.85 -13.89
C ILE A 11 6.96 -8.82 -12.94
N GLN A 12 7.58 -9.08 -11.79
CA GLN A 12 6.98 -9.89 -10.75
C GLN A 12 5.73 -9.21 -10.19
N TYR A 13 4.67 -9.99 -9.97
CA TYR A 13 3.41 -9.51 -9.42
C TYR A 13 3.07 -10.24 -8.12
N SER A 14 2.90 -9.49 -7.04
CA SER A 14 2.49 -10.00 -5.73
C SER A 14 1.17 -9.35 -5.30
N HIS A 15 0.16 -10.17 -5.04
CA HIS A 15 -1.13 -9.71 -4.53
C HIS A 15 -1.10 -9.69 -2.99
N MET A 16 -1.30 -8.52 -2.38
CA MET A 16 -1.23 -8.34 -0.92
C MET A 16 -2.50 -7.68 -0.34
N PRO A 17 -3.67 -8.33 -0.47
CA PRO A 17 -4.95 -7.79 0.00
C PRO A 17 -5.01 -7.58 1.51
N GLU A 18 -4.13 -8.25 2.28
CA GLU A 18 -4.04 -8.13 3.74
C GLU A 18 -3.58 -6.73 4.18
N LEU A 19 -2.96 -5.97 3.28
CA LEU A 19 -2.62 -4.57 3.50
C LEU A 19 -3.72 -3.62 3.01
N GLY A 20 -4.81 -4.11 2.42
CA GLY A 20 -5.92 -3.27 1.99
C GLY A 20 -6.79 -2.75 3.14
N ILE A 21 -7.55 -1.69 2.88
CA ILE A 21 -8.64 -1.26 3.75
C ILE A 21 -9.90 -2.05 3.38
N ALA A 22 -10.56 -2.65 4.38
CA ALA A 22 -11.79 -3.38 4.20
C ALA A 22 -12.88 -2.51 3.51
N SER A 23 -13.65 -3.10 2.59
CA SER A 23 -14.58 -2.37 1.72
C SER A 23 -15.72 -1.68 2.48
N ASP A 24 -16.11 -2.21 3.62
CA ASP A 24 -17.11 -1.64 4.53
C ASP A 24 -16.64 -0.31 5.16
N LYS A 25 -15.33 -0.14 5.36
CA LYS A 25 -14.74 1.11 5.86
C LYS A 25 -14.56 2.18 4.78
N ARG A 26 -14.74 1.83 3.50
CA ARG A 26 -14.54 2.72 2.34
C ARG A 26 -15.84 3.32 1.81
N GLN A 27 -16.88 3.34 2.63
CA GLN A 27 -18.19 3.89 2.26
C GLN A 27 -18.25 5.39 2.54
N HIS A 28 -18.99 6.14 1.72
CA HIS A 28 -19.27 7.57 1.93
C HIS A 28 -18.02 8.48 2.04
N LEU A 29 -16.98 8.22 1.24
CA LEU A 29 -15.79 9.08 1.16
C LEU A 29 -16.04 10.22 0.15
N GLU A 30 -16.67 11.29 0.60
CA GLU A 30 -17.08 12.41 -0.28
C GLU A 30 -16.14 13.61 -0.17
N THR A 31 -15.50 13.77 0.99
CA THR A 31 -14.64 14.91 1.32
C THR A 31 -13.23 14.47 1.69
N MET A 32 -12.26 15.38 1.59
CA MET A 32 -10.89 15.11 2.02
C MET A 32 -10.82 14.75 3.51
N ASP A 33 -11.71 15.29 4.34
CA ASP A 33 -11.77 14.97 5.76
C ASP A 33 -12.21 13.52 6.02
N ASP A 34 -13.10 12.97 5.19
CA ASP A 34 -13.49 11.56 5.26
C ASP A 34 -12.29 10.65 4.98
N TYR A 35 -11.49 10.99 3.96
CA TYR A 35 -10.25 10.28 3.65
C TYR A 35 -9.22 10.39 4.78
N ASN A 36 -9.03 11.58 5.34
CA ASN A 36 -8.13 11.80 6.47
C ASN A 36 -8.54 10.95 7.69
N ALA A 37 -9.84 10.91 8.02
CA ALA A 37 -10.37 10.09 9.10
C ALA A 37 -10.16 8.58 8.84
N LEU A 38 -10.42 8.14 7.60
CA LEU A 38 -10.18 6.77 7.18
C LEU A 38 -8.71 6.37 7.35
N PHE A 39 -7.78 7.19 6.86
CA PHE A 39 -6.36 6.90 6.91
C PHE A 39 -5.78 6.97 8.31
N ALA A 40 -6.23 7.90 9.15
CA ALA A 40 -5.87 7.93 10.57
C ALA A 40 -6.33 6.67 11.33
N GLY A 41 -7.49 6.12 10.97
CA GLY A 41 -7.97 4.84 11.49
C GLY A 41 -7.15 3.66 10.98
N TYR A 42 -6.83 3.65 9.69
CA TYR A 42 -6.06 2.60 9.04
C TYR A 42 -4.61 2.56 9.54
N GLU A 43 -3.93 3.69 9.69
CA GLU A 43 -2.55 3.78 10.21
C GLU A 43 -2.41 3.05 11.56
N LYS A 44 -3.40 3.20 12.45
CA LYS A 44 -3.42 2.54 13.76
C LYS A 44 -3.47 1.02 13.69
N THR A 45 -3.89 0.45 12.55
CA THR A 45 -3.94 -1.01 12.33
C THR A 45 -2.62 -1.58 11.83
N LEU A 46 -1.75 -0.76 11.23
CA LEU A 46 -0.50 -1.23 10.62
C LEU A 46 0.43 -1.96 11.61
N PRO A 47 0.64 -1.50 12.85
CA PRO A 47 1.48 -2.23 13.81
C PRO A 47 0.99 -3.65 14.14
N SER A 48 -0.30 -3.93 13.96
CA SER A 48 -0.89 -5.26 14.15
C SER A 48 -0.74 -6.15 12.91
N ASN A 49 -0.53 -5.57 11.72
CA ASN A 49 -0.37 -6.25 10.44
C ASN A 49 1.10 -6.58 10.14
N LYS A 50 1.86 -7.07 11.14
CA LYS A 50 3.32 -7.28 11.03
C LYS A 50 3.70 -8.23 9.90
N VAL A 51 3.03 -9.39 9.81
CA VAL A 51 3.37 -10.44 8.83
C VAL A 51 3.35 -9.93 7.38
N PRO A 52 2.26 -9.32 6.88
CA PRO A 52 2.26 -8.80 5.51
C PRO A 52 3.21 -7.61 5.33
N LEU A 53 3.44 -6.77 6.34
CA LEU A 53 4.40 -5.66 6.27
C LEU A 53 5.85 -6.15 6.18
N GLU A 54 6.22 -7.16 6.95
CA GLU A 54 7.54 -7.79 6.89
C GLU A 54 7.76 -8.50 5.55
N ARG A 55 6.73 -9.15 5.01
CA ARG A 55 6.77 -9.73 3.65
C ARG A 55 7.01 -8.66 2.59
N LEU A 56 6.33 -7.52 2.68
CA LEU A 56 6.53 -6.39 1.77
C LEU A 56 7.95 -5.81 1.92
N TYR A 57 8.42 -5.63 3.15
CA TYR A 57 9.78 -5.14 3.40
C TYR A 57 10.84 -6.10 2.86
N ALA A 58 10.65 -7.41 3.00
CA ALA A 58 11.55 -8.41 2.43
C ALA A 58 11.61 -8.32 0.90
N LEU A 59 10.48 -8.10 0.22
CA LEU A 59 10.44 -7.88 -1.24
C LEU A 59 11.19 -6.60 -1.62
N ILE A 60 11.01 -5.50 -0.87
CA ILE A 60 11.75 -4.25 -1.10
C ILE A 60 13.26 -4.43 -0.92
N ARG A 61 13.68 -5.35 -0.04
CA ARG A 61 15.08 -5.67 0.22
C ARG A 61 15.70 -6.61 -0.80
N SER A 62 14.92 -7.53 -1.37
CA SER A 62 15.41 -8.48 -2.38
C SER A 62 15.41 -7.88 -3.79
N GLU A 63 14.45 -7.00 -4.08
CA GLU A 63 14.25 -6.44 -5.41
C GLU A 63 14.85 -5.05 -5.55
N ASN A 64 15.36 -4.73 -6.74
CA ASN A 64 15.93 -3.41 -7.01
C ASN A 64 14.90 -2.28 -6.95
N ARG A 65 13.65 -2.54 -7.33
CA ARG A 65 12.55 -1.55 -7.43
C ARG A 65 11.21 -2.22 -7.19
N VAL A 66 10.40 -1.67 -6.29
CA VAL A 66 9.04 -2.14 -6.01
C VAL A 66 8.05 -1.00 -6.23
N ALA A 67 6.94 -1.29 -6.92
CA ALA A 67 5.83 -0.37 -7.10
C ALA A 67 4.62 -0.85 -6.30
N LEU A 68 4.13 -0.02 -5.36
CA LEU A 68 2.86 -0.25 -4.67
C LEU A 68 1.71 0.28 -5.52
N MET A 69 0.84 -0.62 -5.95
CA MET A 69 -0.30 -0.31 -6.82
C MET A 69 -1.62 -0.38 -6.06
N CYS A 70 -2.55 0.49 -6.45
CA CYS A 70 -3.93 0.46 -6.02
C CYS A 70 -4.85 0.95 -7.15
N TYR A 71 -6.16 1.03 -6.89
CA TYR A 71 -7.15 1.47 -7.85
C TYR A 71 -7.15 3.00 -8.02
N GLU A 72 -6.95 3.75 -6.93
CA GLU A 72 -7.02 5.21 -6.98
C GLU A 72 -5.80 5.81 -7.69
N LYS A 73 -6.06 6.82 -8.52
CA LYS A 73 -5.02 7.55 -9.25
C LYS A 73 -4.14 8.37 -8.31
N GLU A 74 -4.76 9.17 -7.45
CA GLU A 74 -4.07 10.14 -6.60
C GLU A 74 -3.51 9.47 -5.33
N PRO A 75 -2.20 9.54 -5.04
CA PRO A 75 -1.60 8.94 -3.85
C PRO A 75 -2.25 9.38 -2.54
N ALA A 76 -2.58 10.68 -2.42
CA ALA A 76 -3.23 11.24 -1.24
C ALA A 76 -4.62 10.66 -0.96
N MET A 77 -5.27 10.09 -1.98
CA MET A 77 -6.60 9.47 -1.88
C MET A 77 -6.51 7.95 -1.72
N CYS A 78 -5.30 7.41 -1.56
CA CYS A 78 -5.04 5.98 -1.60
C CYS A 78 -4.29 5.50 -0.36
N HIS A 79 -4.71 4.38 0.22
CA HIS A 79 -4.07 3.77 1.39
C HIS A 79 -2.58 3.43 1.21
N ARG A 80 -2.08 3.36 -0.04
CA ARG A 80 -0.67 3.10 -0.34
C ARG A 80 0.28 4.14 0.26
N HIS A 81 -0.14 5.41 0.39
CA HIS A 81 0.72 6.42 1.00
C HIS A 81 0.91 6.17 2.50
N VAL A 82 -0.12 5.69 3.19
CA VAL A 82 -0.04 5.35 4.63
C VAL A 82 0.91 4.17 4.84
N ILE A 83 0.84 3.14 3.99
CA ILE A 83 1.79 2.01 4.03
C ILE A 83 3.21 2.51 3.76
N ARG A 84 3.38 3.33 2.73
CA ARG A 84 4.67 3.93 2.38
C ARG A 84 5.27 4.68 3.57
N ASP A 85 4.50 5.58 4.18
CA ASP A 85 4.95 6.40 5.31
C ASP A 85 5.34 5.55 6.51
N TYR A 86 4.56 4.50 6.79
CA TYR A 86 4.90 3.52 7.80
C TYR A 86 6.24 2.84 7.49
N LEU A 87 6.46 2.34 6.27
CA LEU A 87 7.70 1.66 5.92
C LEU A 87 8.92 2.59 5.95
N VAL A 88 8.78 3.83 5.47
CA VAL A 88 9.83 4.86 5.53
C VAL A 88 10.20 5.13 6.99
N LYS A 89 9.21 5.32 7.87
CA LYS A 89 9.42 5.58 9.29
C LYS A 89 10.01 4.38 10.04
N THR A 90 9.56 3.17 9.74
CA THR A 90 9.94 1.95 10.47
C THR A 90 11.27 1.37 9.99
N TYR A 91 11.53 1.39 8.69
CA TYR A 91 12.67 0.70 8.08
C TYR A 91 13.68 1.62 7.38
N GLY A 92 13.42 2.94 7.33
CA GLY A 92 14.34 3.91 6.73
C GLY A 92 14.52 3.75 5.22
N ILE A 93 13.52 3.21 4.52
CA ILE A 93 13.57 3.06 3.06
C ILE A 93 13.30 4.40 2.36
N THR A 94 13.74 4.51 1.10
CA THR A 94 13.38 5.64 0.23
C THR A 94 12.13 5.29 -0.58
N ALA A 95 11.20 6.23 -0.69
CA ALA A 95 10.01 6.08 -1.51
C ALA A 95 9.65 7.39 -2.19
N VAL A 96 9.00 7.30 -3.35
CA VAL A 96 8.50 8.43 -4.14
C VAL A 96 7.09 8.11 -4.61
N ASP A 97 6.22 9.13 -4.61
CA ASP A 97 4.93 9.04 -5.30
C ASP A 97 5.14 9.31 -6.79
N LEU A 98 4.43 8.54 -7.62
CA LEU A 98 4.43 8.63 -9.09
C LEU A 98 3.03 9.01 -9.58
#